data_AF-A0A3D3UNH8-F1
#
_entry.id   AF-A0A3D3UNH8-F1
#
_cell.length_a   1.000
_cell.length_b   1.000
_cell.length_c   1.000
_cell.angle_alpha   90.00
_cell.angle_beta   90.00
_cell.angle_gamma   90.00
#
_symmetry.space_group_name_H-M   'P 1'
#
loop_
_entity.id
_entity.type
_entity.pdbx_description
1 polymer ?
#
loop_
_entity_poly.entity_id
_entity_poly.type
_entity_poly.pdbx_seq_one_letter_code
_entity_poly.pdbx_strand_id
1 'polypeptide(L)'
;MFNPLRDTSRRKMIFLAALALTLVMLNSASAQIMWTDDGADHLWNTVENWGSDDLPTSIDPVSIDYPENTHCVVEDGIDAECETLRVGNGGAVTNLDISGGSLTAAGAYVGVDSVIGHGILNISGGLFSTGSLQVGWAGTGTVNMTGGVIELEDNLKVPGRTGTGTVHLNGGTIYASELQLTSELGLVDITTGVLILEGDDITKVQDFIDDGLLTAYKGQGKFNMDYNATNEGKTTLSATPLLDPVPADGATVAPGTVELSWTMLDPLLPGDPVTVDVYFTDDLQLLLDFTNPAAIQLISNQDVTSVVVQTQSKKRYYWAVDSYVFPGAAPAIGPIFSFDVDNLNPRVDAGADIATWLQDGARTGALDATVIDEEATTVQWSVVSEPNEGMAVIEDGNAEDTSVALSALGEYILELVASDGEYTGSDTVTINVYNNSCEAAKSLPDYIPIVGDLNGDCKVDDLDMALLEENWLKDNSLTDDWYKIE
;
A
#
# COMPACT_ATOMS: atom_id res chain seq x y z
N MET A 1 71.26 24.66 -55.43
CA MET A 1 72.51 24.23 -54.77
C MET A 1 72.15 23.92 -53.32
N PHE A 2 72.26 22.66 -52.93
CA PHE A 2 72.17 22.08 -51.56
C PHE A 2 70.93 22.29 -50.67
N ASN A 3 70.25 21.16 -50.39
CA ASN A 3 69.51 20.82 -49.15
C ASN A 3 70.55 20.43 -48.05
N PRO A 4 70.24 20.13 -46.75
CA PRO A 4 68.95 20.06 -46.03
C PRO A 4 68.98 20.57 -44.55
N LEU A 5 67.83 20.55 -43.84
CA LEU A 5 67.59 19.73 -42.64
C LEU A 5 66.21 19.98 -41.99
N ARG A 6 65.63 18.87 -41.50
CA ARG A 6 64.38 18.66 -40.76
C ARG A 6 64.25 19.55 -39.51
N ASP A 7 63.03 19.92 -39.09
CA ASP A 7 62.31 19.24 -38.00
C ASP A 7 60.87 19.78 -37.80
N THR A 8 60.08 18.99 -37.08
CA THR A 8 58.62 18.88 -36.93
C THR A 8 57.77 20.06 -36.41
N SER A 9 56.56 20.17 -36.98
CA SER A 9 55.22 20.30 -36.34
C SER A 9 54.97 21.31 -35.20
N ARG A 10 54.11 22.31 -35.44
CA ARG A 10 52.77 22.43 -34.81
C ARG A 10 51.95 23.63 -35.36
N ARG A 11 50.63 23.40 -35.42
CA ARG A 11 49.52 24.18 -36.00
C ARG A 11 49.24 25.56 -35.39
N LYS A 12 48.67 26.46 -36.23
CA LYS A 12 47.59 27.48 -36.04
C LYS A 12 47.66 28.40 -37.29
N MET A 13 46.65 29.01 -37.92
CA MET A 13 45.31 29.53 -37.60
C MET A 13 44.75 30.04 -38.95
N ILE A 14 43.48 29.82 -39.33
CA ILE A 14 42.68 30.75 -40.17
C ILE A 14 41.19 30.62 -39.76
N PHE A 15 40.50 31.77 -39.73
CA PHE A 15 39.22 32.15 -39.11
C PHE A 15 38.01 32.21 -40.09
N LEU A 16 36.79 32.29 -39.50
CA LEU A 16 35.50 32.91 -39.97
C LEU A 16 34.65 32.13 -41.01
N ALA A 17 33.31 31.96 -40.95
CA ALA A 17 32.19 32.53 -40.16
C ALA A 17 30.97 31.54 -40.22
N ALA A 18 30.33 31.15 -39.12
CA ALA A 18 29.09 31.70 -38.52
C ALA A 18 27.79 31.61 -39.36
N LEU A 19 26.90 30.65 -39.05
CA LEU A 19 25.45 30.81 -39.11
C LEU A 19 24.80 30.04 -37.96
N ALA A 20 23.93 30.73 -37.24
CA ALA A 20 23.36 30.41 -35.94
C ALA A 20 22.48 29.15 -35.92
N LEU A 21 22.77 28.26 -34.98
CA LEU A 21 21.75 27.48 -34.27
C LEU A 21 22.23 27.34 -32.82
N THR A 22 22.19 28.45 -32.08
CA THR A 22 22.20 28.40 -30.63
C THR A 22 20.86 27.77 -30.22
N LEU A 23 20.90 26.48 -29.89
CA LEU A 23 19.91 25.87 -29.03
C LEU A 23 19.99 26.64 -27.71
N VAL A 24 19.13 27.65 -27.57
CA VAL A 24 18.91 28.30 -26.29
C VAL A 24 18.17 27.26 -25.46
N MET A 25 18.91 26.49 -24.67
CA MET A 25 18.36 25.87 -23.47
C MET A 25 17.93 27.06 -22.59
N LEU A 26 16.68 27.48 -22.74
CA LEU A 26 16.02 28.30 -21.72
C LEU A 26 15.82 27.36 -20.53
N ASN A 27 16.83 27.27 -19.67
CA ASN A 27 16.53 27.03 -18.25
C ASN A 27 15.88 28.34 -17.78
N SER A 28 14.58 28.43 -18.00
CA SER A 28 13.73 29.35 -17.26
C SER A 28 13.81 28.87 -15.81
N ALA A 29 14.68 29.46 -15.00
CA ALA A 29 14.51 29.33 -13.56
C ALA A 29 13.18 30.04 -13.26
N SER A 30 12.10 29.27 -13.07
CA SER A 30 10.84 29.83 -12.57
C SER A 30 11.12 30.41 -11.18
N ALA A 31 10.55 31.58 -10.90
CA ALA A 31 10.71 32.18 -9.58
C ALA A 31 9.91 31.34 -8.58
N GLN A 32 10.49 31.06 -7.41
CA GLN A 32 9.79 30.32 -6.38
C GLN A 32 8.52 31.06 -5.95
N ILE A 33 7.38 30.37 -5.98
CA ILE A 33 6.10 30.86 -5.52
C ILE A 33 5.99 30.57 -4.02
N MET A 34 5.68 31.60 -3.24
CA MET A 34 5.58 31.50 -1.79
C MET A 34 4.12 31.30 -1.40
N TRP A 35 3.86 30.33 -0.51
CA TRP A 35 2.61 30.28 0.24
C TRP A 35 2.54 31.50 1.16
N THR A 36 1.39 32.17 1.17
CA THR A 36 1.14 33.36 1.99
C THR A 36 0.06 33.14 3.03
N ASP A 37 -0.85 32.19 2.80
CA ASP A 37 -2.00 31.94 3.68
C ASP A 37 -2.88 33.19 3.89
N ASP A 38 -2.90 34.08 2.89
CA ASP A 38 -3.61 35.37 2.96
C ASP A 38 -5.11 35.27 2.57
N GLY A 39 -5.52 34.14 1.99
CA GLY A 39 -6.88 33.85 1.56
C GLY A 39 -7.86 33.63 2.72
N ALA A 40 -9.11 33.32 2.36
CA ALA A 40 -10.19 33.12 3.35
C ALA A 40 -10.17 31.71 3.99
N ASP A 41 -9.36 30.82 3.44
CA ASP A 41 -9.17 29.44 3.83
C ASP A 41 -7.69 29.07 3.72
N HIS A 42 -7.35 27.83 4.04
CA HIS A 42 -5.97 27.33 3.98
C HIS A 42 -5.74 26.37 2.81
N LEU A 43 -6.62 26.39 1.80
CA LEU A 43 -6.63 25.38 0.74
C LEU A 43 -5.61 25.69 -0.36
N TRP A 44 -4.93 24.66 -0.87
CA TRP A 44 -3.97 24.77 -1.96
C TRP A 44 -4.58 25.41 -3.21
N ASN A 45 -5.85 25.11 -3.53
CA ASN A 45 -6.51 25.57 -4.75
C ASN A 45 -7.14 26.98 -4.65
N THR A 46 -6.86 27.72 -3.58
CA THR A 46 -7.25 29.13 -3.42
C THR A 46 -6.10 30.02 -3.89
N VAL A 47 -6.30 30.79 -4.95
CA VAL A 47 -5.25 31.61 -5.58
C VAL A 47 -4.68 32.68 -4.65
N GLU A 48 -5.51 33.23 -3.76
CA GLU A 48 -5.11 34.25 -2.79
C GLU A 48 -4.15 33.74 -1.70
N ASN A 49 -4.02 32.41 -1.55
CA ASN A 49 -3.04 31.80 -0.64
C ASN A 49 -1.63 31.71 -1.23
N TRP A 50 -1.46 32.09 -2.49
CA TRP A 50 -0.18 32.08 -3.19
C TRP A 50 0.26 33.50 -3.52
N GLY A 51 1.53 33.82 -3.25
CA GLY A 51 2.08 35.16 -3.48
C GLY A 51 2.16 35.58 -4.96
N SER A 52 1.85 34.68 -5.89
CA SER A 52 1.66 34.95 -7.32
C SER A 52 0.25 35.43 -7.68
N ASP A 53 -0.73 35.30 -6.77
CA ASP A 53 -2.17 35.39 -7.04
C ASP A 53 -2.64 34.42 -8.16
N ASP A 54 -1.93 33.29 -8.33
CA ASP A 54 -2.19 32.25 -9.33
C ASP A 54 -1.81 30.88 -8.73
N LEU A 55 -2.49 29.80 -9.14
CA LEU A 55 -2.18 28.44 -8.68
C LEU A 55 -0.85 27.93 -9.26
N PRO A 56 0.00 27.29 -8.43
CA PRO A 56 1.20 26.62 -8.93
C PRO A 56 0.87 25.51 -9.94
N THR A 57 1.77 25.32 -10.89
CA THR A 57 1.71 24.23 -11.88
C THR A 57 2.97 23.37 -11.82
N SER A 58 3.01 22.26 -12.56
CA SER A 58 4.17 21.35 -12.63
C SER A 58 5.52 21.97 -13.06
N ILE A 59 5.57 23.25 -13.45
CA ILE A 59 6.81 23.99 -13.75
C ILE A 59 7.19 25.02 -12.68
N ASP A 60 6.38 25.17 -11.64
CA ASP A 60 6.55 26.19 -10.61
C ASP A 60 7.10 25.59 -9.32
N PRO A 61 8.28 26.01 -8.85
CA PRO A 61 8.77 25.64 -7.53
C PRO A 61 8.01 26.42 -6.46
N VAL A 62 7.55 25.73 -5.42
CA VAL A 62 6.76 26.34 -4.33
C VAL A 62 7.50 26.30 -2.99
N SER A 63 7.10 27.14 -2.04
CA SER A 63 7.60 27.14 -0.66
C SER A 63 6.48 27.42 0.34
N ILE A 64 6.31 26.53 1.31
CA ILE A 64 5.39 26.69 2.44
C ILE A 64 6.22 27.01 3.68
N ASP A 65 6.46 28.31 3.92
CA ASP A 65 7.45 28.80 4.90
C ASP A 65 6.93 29.86 5.87
N TYR A 66 5.80 30.48 5.52
CA TYR A 66 5.21 31.57 6.26
C TYR A 66 3.69 31.56 6.01
N PRO A 67 2.86 32.02 6.98
CA PRO A 67 3.21 32.41 8.34
C PRO A 67 3.71 31.25 9.22
N GLU A 68 4.31 31.59 10.36
CA GLU A 68 4.66 30.58 11.38
C GLU A 68 3.41 29.81 11.79
N ASN A 69 3.53 28.49 11.79
CA ASN A 69 2.47 27.52 12.05
C ASN A 69 1.30 27.59 11.05
N THR A 70 1.58 27.94 9.79
CA THR A 70 0.60 27.76 8.69
C THR A 70 0.29 26.28 8.45
N HIS A 71 -0.87 26.03 7.83
CA HIS A 71 -1.40 24.71 7.49
C HIS A 71 -1.91 24.73 6.05
N CYS A 72 -1.04 24.57 5.06
CA CYS A 72 -1.50 24.42 3.67
C CYS A 72 -2.25 23.08 3.54
N VAL A 73 -3.47 23.08 3.00
CA VAL A 73 -4.35 21.90 2.97
C VAL A 73 -4.62 21.43 1.54
N VAL A 74 -4.48 20.12 1.32
CA VAL A 74 -4.98 19.38 0.16
C VAL A 74 -6.02 18.37 0.64
N GLU A 75 -7.28 18.57 0.24
CA GLU A 75 -8.42 17.72 0.61
C GLU A 75 -9.08 17.10 -0.64
N ASP A 76 -10.11 16.27 -0.43
CA ASP A 76 -10.80 15.59 -1.52
C ASP A 76 -11.34 16.56 -2.59
N GLY A 77 -11.05 16.25 -3.85
CA GLY A 77 -11.41 17.08 -4.99
C GLY A 77 -10.38 18.15 -5.35
N ILE A 78 -9.25 18.24 -4.63
CA ILE A 78 -8.11 19.08 -5.00
C ILE A 78 -7.06 18.24 -5.75
N ASP A 79 -6.71 18.68 -6.95
CA ASP A 79 -5.57 18.19 -7.73
C ASP A 79 -4.47 19.26 -7.76
N ALA A 80 -3.50 19.12 -6.86
CA ALA A 80 -2.41 20.05 -6.67
C ALA A 80 -1.16 19.63 -7.47
N GLU A 81 -0.47 20.59 -8.07
CA GLU A 81 0.77 20.35 -8.82
C GLU A 81 1.83 21.39 -8.48
N CYS A 82 3.10 20.99 -8.45
CA CYS A 82 4.24 21.90 -8.46
C CYS A 82 5.47 21.23 -9.11
N GLU A 83 6.50 22.01 -9.47
CA GLU A 83 7.79 21.43 -9.88
C GLU A 83 8.52 20.89 -8.65
N THR A 84 8.80 21.76 -7.67
CA THR A 84 9.52 21.40 -6.45
C THR A 84 8.71 21.87 -5.24
N LEU A 85 8.41 20.93 -4.35
CA LEU A 85 7.77 21.22 -3.08
C LEU A 85 8.81 21.45 -1.98
N ARG A 86 8.67 22.58 -1.27
CA ARG A 86 9.45 22.86 -0.05
C ARG A 86 8.52 23.19 1.11
N VAL A 87 8.73 22.54 2.25
CA VAL A 87 8.00 22.81 3.50
C VAL A 87 9.02 23.11 4.59
N GLY A 88 8.87 24.25 5.28
CA GLY A 88 9.76 24.65 6.37
C GLY A 88 11.18 24.96 5.87
N ASN A 89 11.29 25.61 4.72
CA ASN A 89 12.51 26.17 4.18
C ASN A 89 12.92 27.47 4.91
N GLY A 90 11.94 28.24 5.39
CA GLY A 90 12.14 29.40 6.27
C GLY A 90 12.58 29.03 7.70
N GLY A 91 12.77 30.03 8.57
CA GLY A 91 13.13 29.81 9.98
C GLY A 91 11.94 29.55 10.92
N ALA A 92 10.79 29.16 10.37
CA ALA A 92 9.54 28.93 11.08
C ALA A 92 9.15 27.44 11.04
N VAL A 93 8.20 27.07 11.90
CA VAL A 93 7.48 25.80 11.81
C VAL A 93 6.35 25.98 10.80
N THR A 94 6.22 25.10 9.82
CA THR A 94 5.10 25.14 8.86
C THR A 94 4.61 23.74 8.51
N ASN A 95 3.33 23.64 8.17
CA ASN A 95 2.65 22.38 7.92
C ASN A 95 2.07 22.35 6.50
N LEU A 96 2.16 21.17 5.88
CA LEU A 96 1.34 20.77 4.74
C LEU A 96 0.52 19.56 5.17
N ASP A 97 -0.79 19.66 5.04
CA ASP A 97 -1.76 18.64 5.43
C ASP A 97 -2.46 18.09 4.19
N ILE A 98 -2.23 16.81 3.90
CA ILE A 98 -2.88 16.07 2.82
C ILE A 98 -3.89 15.11 3.46
N SER A 99 -5.15 15.51 3.45
CA SER A 99 -6.25 14.72 4.01
C SER A 99 -7.01 13.92 2.96
N GLY A 100 -6.84 14.27 1.68
CA GLY A 100 -7.54 13.73 0.53
C GLY A 100 -6.92 14.24 -0.78
N GLY A 101 -7.63 14.05 -1.89
CA GLY A 101 -7.22 14.58 -3.19
C GLY A 101 -5.86 14.06 -3.69
N SER A 102 -5.18 14.84 -4.54
CA SER A 102 -3.87 14.50 -5.08
C SER A 102 -2.89 15.69 -5.03
N LEU A 103 -1.62 15.41 -4.77
CA LEU A 103 -0.51 16.36 -4.93
C LEU A 103 0.61 15.69 -5.74
N THR A 104 1.02 16.33 -6.83
CA THR A 104 2.14 15.86 -7.66
C THR A 104 3.29 16.87 -7.66
N ALA A 105 4.52 16.39 -7.42
CA ALA A 105 5.73 17.22 -7.45
C ALA A 105 6.92 16.48 -8.07
N ALA A 106 7.77 17.12 -8.87
CA ALA A 106 8.98 16.44 -9.37
C ALA A 106 10.01 16.14 -8.26
N GLY A 107 9.98 16.87 -7.14
CA GLY A 107 10.75 16.53 -5.94
C GLY A 107 10.26 17.30 -4.71
N ALA A 108 10.44 16.70 -3.54
CA ALA A 108 9.91 17.23 -2.29
C ALA A 108 10.95 17.27 -1.17
N TYR A 109 10.97 18.39 -0.44
CA TYR A 109 11.93 18.67 0.61
C TYR A 109 11.20 19.20 1.85
N VAL A 110 11.41 18.54 2.99
CA VAL A 110 10.79 18.92 4.27
C VAL A 110 11.91 19.30 5.25
N GLY A 111 11.84 20.48 5.86
CA GLY A 111 12.92 21.01 6.71
C GLY A 111 14.16 21.39 5.90
N VAL A 112 14.04 22.42 5.07
CA VAL A 112 14.93 22.63 3.91
C VAL A 112 16.21 23.38 4.23
N ASP A 113 16.27 24.72 4.09
CA ASP A 113 17.56 25.44 4.14
C ASP A 113 17.94 26.03 5.51
N SER A 114 16.95 26.33 6.36
CA SER A 114 17.19 26.92 7.67
C SER A 114 17.36 25.88 8.78
N VAL A 115 18.44 25.96 9.56
CA VAL A 115 18.71 25.05 10.70
C VAL A 115 17.71 25.19 11.86
N ILE A 116 16.93 26.26 11.88
CA ILE A 116 15.83 26.47 12.83
C ILE A 116 14.45 26.26 12.19
N GLY A 117 14.40 26.03 10.88
CA GLY A 117 13.16 25.72 10.17
C GLY A 117 12.67 24.32 10.51
N HIS A 118 11.34 24.18 10.67
CA HIS A 118 10.70 22.89 10.90
C HIS A 118 9.57 22.69 9.89
N GLY A 119 9.82 21.86 8.89
CA GLY A 119 8.77 21.46 7.96
C GLY A 119 8.04 20.24 8.50
N ILE A 120 6.72 20.26 8.46
CA ILE A 120 5.87 19.14 8.85
C ILE A 120 4.98 18.79 7.66
N LEU A 121 5.03 17.54 7.24
CA LEU A 121 4.13 16.96 6.24
C LEU A 121 3.22 15.96 6.95
N ASN A 122 1.93 16.26 7.02
CA ASN A 122 0.92 15.35 7.55
C ASN A 122 0.12 14.74 6.41
N ILE A 123 -0.04 13.42 6.41
CA ILE A 123 -0.84 12.70 5.42
C ILE A 123 -1.79 11.76 6.15
N SER A 124 -3.08 12.04 6.06
CA SER A 124 -4.14 11.18 6.62
C SER A 124 -4.99 10.52 5.54
N GLY A 125 -4.85 10.93 4.28
CA GLY A 125 -5.56 10.42 3.12
C GLY A 125 -4.96 10.96 1.82
N GLY A 126 -5.60 10.67 0.69
CA GLY A 126 -5.16 11.16 -0.62
C GLY A 126 -3.89 10.50 -1.17
N LEU A 127 -3.41 11.03 -2.30
CA LEU A 127 -2.21 10.61 -2.99
C LEU A 127 -1.17 11.74 -3.03
N PHE A 128 0.03 11.48 -2.54
CA PHE A 128 1.19 12.34 -2.75
C PHE A 128 2.21 11.64 -3.65
N SER A 129 2.29 12.07 -4.91
CA SER A 129 3.24 11.52 -5.87
C SER A 129 4.42 12.48 -6.04
N THR A 130 5.64 11.99 -5.86
CA THR A 130 6.83 12.80 -6.11
C THR A 130 8.04 12.01 -6.59
N GLY A 131 9.09 12.67 -7.07
CA GLY A 131 10.36 12.01 -7.37
C GLY A 131 11.02 11.47 -6.10
N SER A 132 11.92 12.23 -5.49
CA SER A 132 12.49 11.90 -4.18
C SER A 132 11.86 12.74 -3.09
N LEU A 133 11.52 12.11 -1.96
CA LEU A 133 11.14 12.79 -0.72
C LEU A 133 12.33 12.82 0.24
N GLN A 134 12.73 14.04 0.61
CA GLN A 134 13.91 14.28 1.43
C GLN A 134 13.52 15.02 2.71
N VAL A 135 13.62 14.31 3.83
CA VAL A 135 13.12 14.77 5.13
C VAL A 135 14.29 15.18 5.99
N GLY A 136 14.34 16.43 6.45
CA GLY A 136 15.48 16.97 7.19
C GLY A 136 16.67 17.27 6.28
N TRP A 137 16.50 18.15 5.31
CA TRP A 137 17.59 18.50 4.39
C TRP A 137 18.68 19.32 5.11
N ALA A 138 18.37 20.50 5.66
CA ALA A 138 19.29 21.24 6.54
C ALA A 138 18.62 21.71 7.84
N GLY A 139 17.28 21.77 7.87
CA GLY A 139 16.47 22.01 9.06
C GLY A 139 15.93 20.71 9.67
N THR A 140 14.85 20.85 10.44
CA THR A 140 14.08 19.71 10.95
C THR A 140 12.95 19.38 9.99
N GLY A 141 12.90 18.15 9.49
CA GLY A 141 11.77 17.66 8.70
C GLY A 141 11.03 16.57 9.47
N THR A 142 9.71 16.63 9.45
CA THR A 142 8.85 15.59 10.02
C THR A 142 7.80 15.20 9.02
N VAL A 143 7.64 13.89 8.80
CA VAL A 143 6.53 13.32 8.05
C VAL A 143 5.69 12.51 9.03
N ASN A 144 4.41 12.81 9.14
CA ASN A 144 3.43 12.03 9.89
C ASN A 144 2.42 11.45 8.92
N MET A 145 2.35 10.12 8.84
CA MET A 145 1.42 9.42 7.97
C MET A 145 0.49 8.55 8.80
N THR A 146 -0.82 8.78 8.70
CA THR A 146 -1.86 7.97 9.37
C THR A 146 -2.80 7.29 8.36
N GLY A 147 -2.66 7.62 7.08
CA GLY A 147 -3.44 7.08 5.97
C GLY A 147 -2.89 7.60 4.64
N GLY A 148 -3.61 7.32 3.55
CA GLY A 148 -3.22 7.75 2.20
C GLY A 148 -2.05 6.97 1.60
N VAL A 149 -1.53 7.50 0.49
CA VAL A 149 -0.41 6.90 -0.26
C VAL A 149 0.64 7.96 -0.58
N ILE A 150 1.91 7.66 -0.33
CA ILE A 150 3.04 8.38 -0.94
C ILE A 150 3.63 7.48 -2.02
N GLU A 151 3.70 7.96 -3.25
CA GLU A 151 4.39 7.29 -4.35
C GLU A 151 5.66 8.07 -4.72
N LEU A 152 6.82 7.44 -4.51
CA LEU A 152 8.11 8.00 -4.88
C LEU A 152 8.65 7.32 -6.13
N GLU A 153 8.91 8.10 -7.19
CA GLU A 153 9.62 7.59 -8.37
C GLU A 153 11.10 7.28 -8.06
N ASP A 154 11.68 7.98 -7.07
CA ASP A 154 13.04 7.77 -6.60
C ASP A 154 13.04 7.29 -5.13
N ASN A 155 13.83 7.93 -4.26
CA ASN A 155 14.20 7.42 -2.93
C ASN A 155 13.51 8.20 -1.81
N LEU A 156 13.26 7.52 -0.70
CA LEU A 156 12.99 8.15 0.59
C LEU A 156 14.32 8.37 1.33
N LYS A 157 14.68 9.62 1.60
CA LYS A 157 15.95 9.96 2.28
C LYS A 157 15.74 10.66 3.62
N VAL A 158 16.32 10.10 4.68
CA VAL A 158 16.14 10.55 6.06
C VAL A 158 17.46 10.42 6.87
N PRO A 159 18.12 11.51 7.30
CA PRO A 159 17.84 12.86 6.86
C PRO A 159 18.16 13.00 5.37
N GLY A 160 17.55 13.98 4.71
CA GLY A 160 17.84 14.29 3.32
C GLY A 160 19.29 14.74 3.10
N ARG A 161 19.88 15.45 4.08
CA ARG A 161 21.27 15.91 3.99
C ARG A 161 21.96 16.12 5.35
N THR A 162 22.03 17.34 5.89
CA THR A 162 22.69 17.67 7.18
C THR A 162 21.72 18.01 8.30
N GLY A 163 20.42 18.05 8.00
CA GLY A 163 19.37 18.33 8.96
C GLY A 163 18.98 17.11 9.81
N THR A 164 17.85 17.23 10.49
CA THR A 164 17.23 16.14 11.26
C THR A 164 15.95 15.72 10.56
N GLY A 165 15.82 14.45 10.24
CA GLY A 165 14.66 13.91 9.55
C GLY A 165 13.96 12.85 10.38
N THR A 166 12.64 12.96 10.50
CA THR A 166 11.82 11.94 11.16
C THR A 166 10.62 11.57 10.30
N VAL A 167 10.37 10.27 10.14
CA VAL A 167 9.17 9.75 9.49
C VAL A 167 8.42 8.86 10.47
N HIS A 168 7.17 9.18 10.72
CA HIS A 168 6.23 8.39 11.50
C HIS A 168 5.20 7.78 10.56
N LEU A 169 5.37 6.50 10.26
CA LEU A 169 4.49 5.73 9.37
C LEU A 169 3.45 4.99 10.21
N ASN A 170 2.49 5.76 10.73
CA ASN A 170 1.44 5.31 11.64
C ASN A 170 0.17 4.81 10.91
N GLY A 171 0.27 4.56 9.60
CA GLY A 171 -0.82 4.16 8.71
C GLY A 171 -0.48 4.51 7.27
N GLY A 172 -1.30 4.06 6.31
CA GLY A 172 -1.07 4.31 4.88
C GLY A 172 0.13 3.55 4.30
N THR A 173 0.49 3.86 3.06
CA THR A 173 1.57 3.16 2.34
C THR A 173 2.54 4.13 1.67
N ILE A 174 3.85 3.88 1.82
CA ILE A 174 4.90 4.57 1.06
C ILE A 174 5.51 3.58 0.06
N TYR A 175 5.46 3.93 -1.22
CA TYR A 175 6.23 3.27 -2.28
C TYR A 175 7.49 4.07 -2.56
N ALA A 176 8.65 3.41 -2.60
CA ALA A 176 9.90 4.04 -2.97
C ALA A 176 10.83 3.09 -3.73
N SER A 177 11.75 3.64 -4.52
CA SER A 177 12.82 2.85 -5.12
C SER A 177 13.81 2.33 -4.07
N GLU A 178 14.16 3.15 -3.08
CA GLU A 178 15.11 2.79 -2.03
C GLU A 178 14.87 3.60 -0.75
N LEU A 179 15.10 2.98 0.42
CA LEU A 179 15.23 3.69 1.70
C LEU A 179 16.69 4.08 1.96
N GLN A 180 16.94 5.35 2.25
CA GLN A 180 18.28 5.87 2.58
C GLN A 180 18.28 6.55 3.95
N LEU A 181 18.73 5.82 4.98
CA LEU A 181 19.02 6.41 6.29
C LEU A 181 20.48 6.86 6.36
N THR A 182 20.70 8.16 6.20
CA THR A 182 22.05 8.68 5.84
C THR A 182 22.91 9.06 7.05
N SER A 183 22.33 9.17 8.24
CA SER A 183 23.04 9.42 9.51
C SER A 183 22.16 9.12 10.73
N GLU A 184 22.72 9.20 11.93
CA GLU A 184 22.01 9.05 13.22
C GLU A 184 20.91 10.11 13.48
N LEU A 185 20.85 11.16 12.66
CA LEU A 185 19.81 12.21 12.73
C LEU A 185 18.59 11.87 11.86
N GLY A 186 18.55 10.67 11.30
CA GLY A 186 17.46 10.17 10.46
C GLY A 186 16.78 9.00 11.12
N LEU A 187 15.51 9.16 11.46
CA LEU A 187 14.73 8.13 12.12
C LEU A 187 13.44 7.85 11.37
N VAL A 188 13.14 6.57 11.21
CA VAL A 188 11.86 6.10 10.68
C VAL A 188 11.24 5.17 11.71
N ASP A 189 10.00 5.42 12.08
CA ASP A 189 9.21 4.55 12.96
C ASP A 189 7.97 4.07 12.22
N ILE A 190 7.75 2.76 12.22
CA ILE A 190 6.60 2.12 11.57
C ILE A 190 5.69 1.50 12.62
N THR A 191 4.38 1.79 12.54
CA THR A 191 3.35 1.09 13.30
C THR A 191 2.44 0.29 12.36
N THR A 192 1.29 0.83 11.97
CA THR A 192 0.30 0.16 11.11
C THR A 192 0.51 0.46 9.62
N GLY A 193 1.39 1.41 9.27
CA GLY A 193 1.69 1.71 7.88
C GLY A 193 2.65 0.71 7.25
N VAL A 194 2.77 0.79 5.92
CA VAL A 194 3.57 -0.16 5.11
C VAL A 194 4.57 0.60 4.25
N LEU A 195 5.83 0.16 4.26
CA LEU A 195 6.87 0.63 3.36
C LEU A 195 7.15 -0.44 2.31
N ILE A 196 7.06 -0.07 1.03
CA ILE A 196 7.29 -0.96 -0.12
C ILE A 196 8.47 -0.40 -0.92
N LEU A 197 9.50 -1.22 -1.09
CA LEU A 197 10.74 -0.88 -1.80
C LEU A 197 10.90 -1.71 -3.08
N GLU A 198 11.38 -1.09 -4.15
CA GLU A 198 11.71 -1.81 -5.39
C GLU A 198 12.92 -2.73 -5.21
N GLY A 199 12.84 -3.96 -5.70
CA GLY A 199 13.94 -4.94 -5.61
C GLY A 199 14.02 -5.67 -4.27
N ASP A 200 15.14 -6.37 -4.07
CA ASP A 200 15.43 -7.15 -2.85
C ASP A 200 16.36 -6.34 -1.92
N ASP A 201 15.76 -5.62 -0.98
CA ASP A 201 16.44 -4.72 -0.03
C ASP A 201 16.52 -5.30 1.40
N ILE A 202 16.19 -6.59 1.59
CA ILE A 202 16.08 -7.25 2.90
C ILE A 202 17.31 -7.01 3.79
N THR A 203 18.52 -7.18 3.23
CA THR A 203 19.76 -7.03 4.00
C THR A 203 19.98 -5.58 4.41
N LYS A 204 19.73 -4.64 3.51
CA LYS A 204 19.94 -3.22 3.76
C LYS A 204 18.97 -2.68 4.81
N VAL A 205 17.72 -3.10 4.74
CA VAL A 205 16.69 -2.76 5.74
C VAL A 205 17.08 -3.36 7.10
N GLN A 206 17.58 -4.60 7.14
CA GLN A 206 18.04 -5.22 8.39
C GLN A 206 19.19 -4.44 9.04
N ASP A 207 20.16 -3.95 8.27
CA ASP A 207 21.26 -3.13 8.78
C ASP A 207 20.73 -1.86 9.48
N PHE A 208 19.71 -1.20 8.92
CA PHE A 208 19.08 -0.02 9.54
C PHE A 208 18.32 -0.33 10.83
N ILE A 209 17.72 -1.52 10.92
CA ILE A 209 17.06 -2.00 12.14
C ILE A 209 18.11 -2.25 13.24
N ASP A 210 19.21 -2.91 12.88
CA ASP A 210 20.30 -3.24 13.81
C ASP A 210 21.01 -1.97 14.33
N ASP A 211 21.13 -0.94 13.47
CA ASP A 211 21.66 0.38 13.82
C ASP A 211 20.68 1.25 14.64
N GLY A 212 19.42 0.80 14.79
CA GLY A 212 18.38 1.52 15.55
C GLY A 212 17.82 2.77 14.87
N LEU A 213 18.07 2.93 13.56
CA LEU A 213 17.57 4.06 12.76
C LEU A 213 16.15 3.80 12.23
N LEU A 214 15.75 2.53 12.17
CA LEU A 214 14.44 2.06 11.75
C LEU A 214 13.80 1.26 12.89
N THR A 215 12.73 1.78 13.49
CA THR A 215 12.07 1.18 14.64
C THR A 215 10.63 0.74 14.33
N ALA A 216 10.20 -0.33 14.98
CA ALA A 216 8.81 -0.77 14.98
C ALA A 216 8.19 -0.36 16.31
N TYR A 217 7.11 0.43 16.31
CA TYR A 217 6.44 0.91 17.53
C TYR A 217 7.43 1.51 18.56
N LYS A 218 8.37 2.32 18.08
CA LYS A 218 9.46 2.92 18.88
C LYS A 218 10.27 1.90 19.69
N GLY A 219 10.48 0.71 19.10
CA GLY A 219 11.18 -0.41 19.72
C GLY A 219 10.28 -1.38 20.50
N GLN A 220 8.96 -1.17 20.47
CA GLN A 220 7.96 -2.03 21.12
C GLN A 220 7.20 -2.89 20.11
N GLY A 221 7.81 -3.15 18.95
CA GLY A 221 7.25 -3.99 17.90
C GLY A 221 8.30 -4.88 17.26
N LYS A 222 7.83 -5.72 16.35
CA LYS A 222 8.62 -6.57 15.47
C LYS A 222 8.33 -6.19 14.03
N PHE A 223 9.34 -6.23 13.18
CA PHE A 223 9.14 -6.07 11.75
C PHE A 223 8.68 -7.39 11.12
N ASN A 224 7.71 -7.28 10.22
CA ASN A 224 7.39 -8.32 9.25
C ASN A 224 7.96 -7.85 7.91
N MET A 225 8.90 -8.62 7.38
CA MET A 225 9.63 -8.23 6.18
C MET A 225 9.71 -9.42 5.23
N ASP A 226 9.35 -9.19 3.97
CA ASP A 226 9.42 -10.19 2.91
C ASP A 226 9.89 -9.59 1.59
N TYR A 227 10.36 -10.45 0.69
CA TYR A 227 10.65 -10.13 -0.69
C TYR A 227 9.86 -11.06 -1.61
N ASN A 228 9.17 -10.48 -2.60
CA ASN A 228 8.45 -11.21 -3.65
C ASN A 228 7.28 -12.10 -3.13
N ALA A 229 6.94 -12.04 -1.85
CA ALA A 229 5.84 -12.84 -1.28
C ALA A 229 4.54 -12.03 -1.19
N THR A 230 4.61 -10.82 -0.64
CA THR A 230 3.46 -9.90 -0.55
C THR A 230 3.32 -9.07 -1.82
N ASN A 231 4.45 -8.55 -2.35
CA ASN A 231 4.51 -7.77 -3.58
C ASN A 231 5.57 -8.34 -4.52
N GLU A 232 5.19 -8.79 -5.72
CA GLU A 232 6.12 -9.37 -6.69
C GLU A 232 7.23 -8.37 -7.07
N GLY A 233 8.48 -8.82 -7.03
CA GLY A 233 9.66 -8.01 -7.34
C GLY A 233 10.05 -6.95 -6.30
N LYS A 234 9.35 -6.86 -5.16
CA LYS A 234 9.52 -5.80 -4.16
C LYS A 234 9.79 -6.34 -2.76
N THR A 235 10.48 -5.54 -1.95
CA THR A 235 10.58 -5.74 -0.50
C THR A 235 9.42 -5.03 0.19
N THR A 236 8.68 -5.77 1.02
CA THR A 236 7.57 -5.23 1.82
C THR A 236 7.96 -5.23 3.29
N LEU A 237 7.79 -4.09 3.96
CA LEU A 237 8.08 -3.93 5.37
C LEU A 237 6.84 -3.39 6.11
N SER A 238 6.40 -4.12 7.13
CA SER A 238 5.37 -3.71 8.06
C SER A 238 5.79 -4.04 9.50
N ALA A 239 4.98 -3.66 10.48
CA ALA A 239 5.27 -3.93 11.89
C ALA A 239 4.08 -4.55 12.62
N THR A 240 4.39 -5.29 13.69
CA THR A 240 3.41 -5.80 14.66
C THR A 240 3.88 -5.44 16.06
N PRO A 241 3.01 -4.87 16.92
CA PRO A 241 3.38 -4.52 18.28
C PRO A 241 3.63 -5.77 19.13
N LEU A 242 4.55 -5.69 20.09
CA LEU A 242 4.89 -6.82 20.98
C LEU A 242 3.71 -7.27 21.86
N LEU A 243 2.84 -6.33 22.20
CA LEU A 243 1.65 -6.60 23.00
C LEU A 243 0.53 -7.31 22.21
N ASP A 244 0.64 -7.47 20.89
CA ASP A 244 -0.35 -8.18 20.05
C ASP A 244 -1.81 -7.84 20.43
N PRO A 245 -2.22 -6.56 20.28
CA PRO A 245 -3.48 -6.05 20.79
C PRO A 245 -4.66 -6.64 20.02
N VAL A 246 -5.75 -6.87 20.74
CA VAL A 246 -7.08 -7.15 20.17
C VAL A 246 -8.04 -6.10 20.73
N PRO A 247 -8.79 -5.34 19.91
CA PRO A 247 -8.67 -5.27 18.46
C PRO A 247 -7.25 -4.90 18.01
N ALA A 248 -6.84 -5.40 16.84
CA ALA A 248 -5.57 -5.04 16.25
C ALA A 248 -5.48 -3.52 16.04
N ASP A 249 -4.27 -2.97 16.13
CA ASP A 249 -4.07 -1.55 15.93
C ASP A 249 -4.47 -1.12 14.51
N GLY A 250 -5.33 -0.10 14.41
CA GLY A 250 -5.94 0.36 13.17
C GLY A 250 -7.11 -0.49 12.66
N ALA A 251 -7.58 -1.49 13.42
CA ALA A 251 -8.72 -2.32 13.00
C ALA A 251 -10.06 -1.57 13.02
N THR A 252 -11.03 -2.09 12.29
CA THR A 252 -12.45 -1.70 12.40
C THR A 252 -13.23 -2.82 13.09
N VAL A 253 -14.07 -2.48 14.06
CA VAL A 253 -14.92 -3.43 14.79
C VAL A 253 -16.36 -2.95 14.90
N ALA A 254 -17.29 -3.89 15.08
CA ALA A 254 -18.69 -3.60 15.29
C ALA A 254 -18.95 -2.82 16.62
N PRO A 255 -20.00 -1.98 16.69
CA PRO A 255 -20.34 -1.23 17.89
C PRO A 255 -20.87 -2.12 19.02
N GLY A 256 -20.71 -1.64 20.26
CA GLY A 256 -21.29 -2.26 21.44
C GLY A 256 -20.24 -2.77 22.41
N THR A 257 -20.28 -4.06 22.72
CA THR A 257 -19.37 -4.67 23.71
C THR A 257 -18.11 -5.14 23.01
N VAL A 258 -16.98 -4.50 23.31
CA VAL A 258 -15.67 -4.84 22.75
C VAL A 258 -14.76 -5.33 23.87
N GLU A 259 -14.11 -6.48 23.69
CA GLU A 259 -13.04 -6.94 24.58
C GLU A 259 -11.70 -6.42 24.07
N LEU A 260 -11.01 -5.65 24.91
CA LEU A 260 -9.62 -5.31 24.71
C LEU A 260 -8.77 -6.43 25.32
N SER A 261 -7.82 -7.00 24.59
CA SER A 261 -6.87 -7.99 25.12
C SER A 261 -5.48 -7.81 24.54
N TRP A 262 -4.48 -8.31 25.25
CA TRP A 262 -3.07 -8.16 24.88
C TRP A 262 -2.24 -9.34 25.39
N THR A 263 -1.12 -9.56 24.72
CA THR A 263 -0.04 -10.43 25.19
C THR A 263 0.75 -9.72 26.29
N MET A 264 0.84 -10.37 27.44
CA MET A 264 1.64 -9.90 28.57
C MET A 264 3.13 -10.01 28.25
N LEU A 265 3.89 -8.95 28.55
CA LEU A 265 5.34 -8.98 28.40
C LEU A 265 5.98 -9.97 29.38
N ASP A 266 7.11 -10.55 28.99
CA ASP A 266 7.87 -11.44 29.86
C ASP A 266 8.38 -10.68 31.10
N PRO A 267 8.26 -11.26 32.31
CA PRO A 267 8.88 -10.67 33.49
C PRO A 267 10.40 -10.70 33.37
N LEU A 268 11.07 -9.70 33.95
CA LEU A 268 12.53 -9.63 33.91
C LEU A 268 13.18 -10.85 34.61
N LEU A 269 12.53 -11.38 35.64
CA LEU A 269 12.94 -12.59 36.34
C LEU A 269 11.83 -13.65 36.27
N PRO A 270 12.16 -14.92 35.98
CA PRO A 270 11.15 -15.98 35.94
C PRO A 270 10.38 -16.09 37.27
N GLY A 271 9.05 -15.95 37.18
CA GLY A 271 8.14 -16.10 38.32
C GLY A 271 7.75 -14.81 39.03
N ASP A 272 8.32 -13.66 38.65
CA ASP A 272 7.82 -12.37 39.11
C ASP A 272 6.48 -12.04 38.41
N PRO A 273 5.50 -11.44 39.12
CA PRO A 273 4.26 -11.02 38.50
C PRO A 273 4.49 -9.82 37.59
N VAL A 274 3.80 -9.79 36.44
CA VAL A 274 3.69 -8.61 35.59
C VAL A 274 2.28 -8.06 35.76
N THR A 275 2.18 -6.83 36.19
CA THR A 275 0.91 -6.11 36.30
C THR A 275 0.85 -5.01 35.25
N VAL A 276 -0.36 -4.51 34.98
CA VAL A 276 -0.56 -3.47 33.98
C VAL A 276 -1.47 -2.35 34.47
N ASP A 277 -1.27 -1.17 33.90
CA ASP A 277 -2.27 -0.12 33.81
C ASP A 277 -2.86 -0.13 32.38
N VAL A 278 -4.18 0.04 32.27
CA VAL A 278 -4.87 0.09 30.97
C VAL A 278 -5.65 1.38 30.88
N TYR A 279 -5.46 2.10 29.78
CA TYR A 279 -6.11 3.39 29.49
C TYR A 279 -6.99 3.27 28.25
N PHE A 280 -8.14 3.92 28.24
CA PHE A 280 -9.10 3.89 27.12
C PHE A 280 -9.84 5.22 26.99
N THR A 281 -9.90 5.76 25.77
CA THR A 281 -10.54 7.04 25.48
C THR A 281 -10.87 7.20 24.00
N ASP A 282 -11.78 8.09 23.64
CA ASP A 282 -12.01 8.56 22.26
C ASP A 282 -11.24 9.87 21.95
N ASP A 283 -10.41 10.35 22.87
CA ASP A 283 -9.57 11.55 22.72
C ASP A 283 -8.08 11.21 22.81
N LEU A 284 -7.41 11.14 21.66
CA LEU A 284 -5.98 10.85 21.54
C LEU A 284 -5.10 11.79 22.38
N GLN A 285 -5.49 13.07 22.52
CA GLN A 285 -4.67 14.05 23.24
C GLN A 285 -4.57 13.72 24.73
N LEU A 286 -5.58 13.07 25.32
CA LEU A 286 -5.52 12.63 26.70
C LEU A 286 -4.46 11.56 26.95
N LEU A 287 -4.15 10.73 25.93
CA LEU A 287 -3.06 9.75 26.00
C LEU A 287 -1.70 10.38 25.67
N LEU A 288 -1.65 11.32 24.73
CA LEU A 288 -0.40 11.98 24.34
C LEU A 288 0.12 12.94 25.42
N ASP A 289 -0.73 13.84 25.91
CA ASP A 289 -0.34 14.80 26.95
C ASP A 289 -0.33 14.17 28.35
N PHE A 290 -1.09 13.09 28.52
CA PHE A 290 -1.22 12.33 29.77
C PHE A 290 -1.55 13.23 30.98
N THR A 291 -2.34 14.28 30.77
CA THR A 291 -2.57 15.34 31.77
C THR A 291 -3.41 14.88 32.97
N ASN A 292 -4.36 13.98 32.76
CA ASN A 292 -5.22 13.41 33.80
C ASN A 292 -5.48 11.91 33.57
N PRO A 293 -4.47 11.06 33.80
CA PRO A 293 -4.55 9.64 33.45
C PRO A 293 -5.65 8.90 34.22
N ALA A 294 -5.97 9.34 35.44
CA ALA A 294 -7.03 8.74 36.24
C ALA A 294 -8.44 8.86 35.61
N ALA A 295 -8.65 9.80 34.69
CA ALA A 295 -9.93 9.95 33.99
C ALA A 295 -10.15 8.89 32.89
N ILE A 296 -9.06 8.33 32.36
CA ILE A 296 -9.08 7.38 31.23
C ILE A 296 -8.58 5.99 31.63
N GLN A 297 -8.13 5.80 32.87
CA GLN A 297 -7.62 4.54 33.38
C GLN A 297 -8.76 3.57 33.74
N LEU A 298 -8.77 2.41 33.09
CA LEU A 298 -9.71 1.31 33.34
C LEU A 298 -9.16 0.33 34.39
N ILE A 299 -7.89 -0.03 34.26
CA ILE A 299 -7.20 -0.97 35.12
C ILE A 299 -6.02 -0.27 35.76
N SER A 300 -5.83 -0.48 37.07
CA SER A 300 -4.67 0.03 37.79
C SER A 300 -3.91 -1.07 38.50
N ASN A 301 -2.69 -1.33 38.04
CA ASN A 301 -1.70 -2.23 38.60
C ASN A 301 -2.26 -3.62 38.91
N GLN A 302 -2.89 -4.25 37.92
CA GLN A 302 -3.47 -5.60 38.06
C GLN A 302 -2.83 -6.60 37.10
N ASP A 303 -2.79 -7.86 37.51
CA ASP A 303 -2.36 -9.01 36.69
C ASP A 303 -3.59 -9.51 35.91
N VAL A 304 -3.84 -8.86 34.76
CA VAL A 304 -4.92 -9.17 33.82
C VAL A 304 -4.39 -9.02 32.38
N THR A 305 -5.03 -9.72 31.44
CA THR A 305 -4.69 -9.67 30.00
C THR A 305 -5.86 -9.24 29.12
N SER A 306 -7.01 -8.90 29.71
CA SER A 306 -8.14 -8.34 28.98
C SER A 306 -9.03 -7.43 29.85
N VAL A 307 -9.78 -6.55 29.20
CA VAL A 307 -10.83 -5.71 29.79
C VAL A 307 -11.93 -5.45 28.77
N VAL A 308 -13.19 -5.48 29.21
CA VAL A 308 -14.34 -5.19 28.34
C VAL A 308 -14.71 -3.71 28.41
N VAL A 309 -14.95 -3.11 27.26
CA VAL A 309 -15.39 -1.71 27.10
C VAL A 309 -16.71 -1.64 26.33
N GLN A 310 -17.35 -0.47 26.40
CA GLN A 310 -18.55 -0.16 25.62
C GLN A 310 -18.22 0.92 24.60
N THR A 311 -18.52 0.65 23.34
CA THR A 311 -18.21 1.54 22.22
C THR A 311 -19.47 2.02 21.52
N GLN A 312 -19.34 3.13 20.80
CA GLN A 312 -20.39 3.71 19.98
C GLN A 312 -19.95 3.71 18.52
N SER A 313 -20.89 3.48 17.60
CA SER A 313 -20.62 3.53 16.16
C SER A 313 -20.17 4.92 15.71
N LYS A 314 -19.42 4.96 14.60
CA LYS A 314 -18.80 6.14 13.97
C LYS A 314 -17.83 6.88 14.88
N LYS A 315 -17.06 6.13 15.67
CA LYS A 315 -16.02 6.67 16.55
C LYS A 315 -14.73 5.88 16.44
N ARG A 316 -13.62 6.61 16.51
CA ARG A 316 -12.31 6.03 16.79
C ARG A 316 -12.06 6.03 18.29
N TYR A 317 -11.54 4.92 18.80
CA TYR A 317 -11.08 4.80 20.17
C TYR A 317 -9.58 4.55 20.20
N TYR A 318 -8.96 4.96 21.30
CA TYR A 318 -7.53 4.84 21.58
C TYR A 318 -7.33 4.19 22.93
N TRP A 319 -6.30 3.36 23.03
CA TRP A 319 -5.97 2.68 24.27
C TRP A 319 -4.48 2.37 24.36
N ALA A 320 -4.00 2.20 25.58
CA ALA A 320 -2.60 1.89 25.85
C ALA A 320 -2.51 0.95 27.06
N VAL A 321 -1.45 0.15 27.09
CA VAL A 321 -1.16 -0.78 28.18
C VAL A 321 0.26 -0.52 28.68
N ASP A 322 0.35 -0.01 29.90
CA ASP A 322 1.63 0.22 30.57
C ASP A 322 1.95 -0.99 31.45
N SER A 323 3.13 -1.57 31.27
CA SER A 323 3.50 -2.85 31.88
C SER A 323 4.56 -2.71 32.96
N TYR A 324 4.29 -3.27 34.14
CA TYR A 324 5.22 -3.33 35.28
C TYR A 324 6.00 -4.64 35.25
N VAL A 325 7.06 -4.70 34.44
CA VAL A 325 7.92 -5.89 34.27
C VAL A 325 8.95 -6.09 35.38
N PHE A 326 9.07 -5.13 36.31
CA PHE A 326 9.94 -5.19 37.48
C PHE A 326 9.25 -4.58 38.72
N PRO A 327 9.19 -5.29 39.85
CA PRO A 327 8.58 -4.77 41.08
C PRO A 327 9.22 -3.47 41.57
N GLY A 328 8.45 -2.39 41.62
CA GLY A 328 8.89 -1.09 42.13
C GLY A 328 9.66 -0.20 41.14
N ALA A 329 9.80 -0.62 39.87
CA ALA A 329 10.21 0.26 38.78
C ALA A 329 9.03 1.08 38.25
N ALA A 330 9.36 2.13 37.48
CA ALA A 330 8.38 2.76 36.59
C ALA A 330 7.90 1.75 35.54
N PRO A 331 6.64 1.82 35.08
CA PRO A 331 6.17 0.93 34.03
C PRO A 331 6.90 1.19 32.72
N ALA A 332 7.00 0.15 31.89
CA ALA A 332 7.27 0.31 30.48
C ALA A 332 6.02 0.89 29.82
N ILE A 333 6.14 2.11 29.28
CA ILE A 333 5.03 2.81 28.64
C ILE A 333 4.72 2.14 27.31
N GLY A 334 3.50 1.63 27.16
CA GLY A 334 3.09 0.94 25.94
C GLY A 334 2.87 1.89 24.76
N PRO A 335 2.85 1.38 23.52
CA PRO A 335 2.35 2.14 22.39
C PRO A 335 0.85 2.46 22.57
N ILE A 336 0.40 3.51 21.87
CA ILE A 336 -1.02 3.83 21.76
C ILE A 336 -1.56 3.04 20.57
N PHE A 337 -2.56 2.21 20.84
CA PHE A 337 -3.34 1.51 19.84
C PHE A 337 -4.61 2.27 19.54
N SER A 338 -5.12 2.12 18.33
CA SER A 338 -6.40 2.68 17.91
C SER A 338 -7.25 1.64 17.20
N PHE A 339 -8.56 1.85 17.20
CA PHE A 339 -9.47 1.10 16.34
C PHE A 339 -10.70 1.96 16.03
N ASP A 340 -11.27 1.76 14.86
CA ASP A 340 -12.54 2.36 14.46
C ASP A 340 -13.71 1.47 14.85
N VAL A 341 -14.79 2.11 15.26
CA VAL A 341 -16.04 1.43 15.59
C VAL A 341 -17.07 1.86 14.58
N ASP A 342 -17.45 0.94 13.73
CA ASP A 342 -18.37 1.17 12.64
C ASP A 342 -19.18 -0.10 12.32
N ASN A 343 -20.23 0.03 11.52
CA ASN A 343 -20.83 -1.12 10.86
C ASN A 343 -19.79 -1.76 9.92
N LEU A 344 -19.78 -3.09 9.86
CA LEU A 344 -18.90 -3.85 8.99
C LEU A 344 -19.67 -4.23 7.72
N ASN A 345 -18.97 -4.29 6.59
CA ASN A 345 -19.60 -4.71 5.34
C ASN A 345 -19.94 -6.21 5.36
N PRO A 346 -21.01 -6.63 4.66
CA PRO A 346 -21.31 -8.03 4.46
C PRO A 346 -20.14 -8.76 3.81
N ARG A 347 -19.72 -9.88 4.39
CA ARG A 347 -18.71 -10.74 3.75
C ARG A 347 -19.43 -11.70 2.80
N VAL A 348 -19.15 -11.55 1.51
CA VAL A 348 -19.73 -12.35 0.44
C VAL A 348 -18.68 -13.32 -0.08
N ASP A 349 -19.08 -14.58 -0.25
CA ASP A 349 -18.38 -15.61 -1.02
C ASP A 349 -19.38 -16.11 -2.08
N ALA A 350 -19.10 -15.82 -3.34
CA ALA A 350 -19.95 -16.19 -4.48
C ALA A 350 -19.78 -17.68 -4.88
N GLY A 351 -18.86 -18.39 -4.23
CA GLY A 351 -18.48 -19.76 -4.53
C GLY A 351 -17.27 -19.86 -5.46
N ALA A 352 -16.72 -21.08 -5.56
CA ALA A 352 -15.54 -21.33 -6.39
C ALA A 352 -15.82 -21.23 -7.90
N ASP A 353 -14.79 -20.83 -8.66
CA ASP A 353 -14.83 -20.83 -10.13
C ASP A 353 -15.18 -22.21 -10.72
N ILE A 354 -15.90 -22.19 -11.84
CA ILE A 354 -16.53 -23.38 -12.43
C ILE A 354 -16.03 -23.62 -13.86
N ALA A 355 -15.61 -24.84 -14.16
CA ALA A 355 -15.46 -25.33 -15.54
C ALA A 355 -16.60 -26.30 -15.88
N THR A 356 -17.31 -26.04 -16.97
CA THR A 356 -18.49 -26.83 -17.37
C THR A 356 -18.59 -26.93 -18.90
N TRP A 357 -19.60 -27.62 -19.41
CA TRP A 357 -19.83 -27.77 -20.85
C TRP A 357 -21.31 -27.76 -21.20
N LEU A 358 -21.63 -27.38 -22.44
CA LEU A 358 -23.01 -27.42 -22.93
C LEU A 358 -23.49 -28.86 -23.11
N GLN A 359 -24.74 -29.13 -22.75
CA GLN A 359 -25.44 -30.37 -23.05
C GLN A 359 -26.73 -30.04 -23.79
N ASP A 360 -26.83 -30.49 -25.05
CA ASP A 360 -27.97 -30.16 -25.92
C ASP A 360 -28.20 -28.63 -26.09
N GLY A 361 -27.11 -27.85 -26.09
CA GLY A 361 -27.10 -26.41 -26.36
C GLY A 361 -27.25 -25.50 -25.13
N ALA A 362 -27.49 -26.05 -23.94
CA ALA A 362 -27.55 -25.29 -22.70
C ALA A 362 -26.95 -26.06 -21.52
N ARG A 363 -26.68 -25.37 -20.41
CA ARG A 363 -26.28 -25.98 -19.16
C ARG A 363 -26.85 -25.17 -18.00
N THR A 364 -27.50 -25.85 -17.05
CA THR A 364 -27.93 -25.21 -15.80
C THR A 364 -27.05 -25.70 -14.66
N GLY A 365 -26.58 -24.76 -13.83
CA GLY A 365 -25.82 -25.00 -12.62
C GLY A 365 -26.42 -24.27 -11.43
N ALA A 366 -26.13 -24.73 -10.22
CA ALA A 366 -26.43 -24.00 -9.00
C ALA A 366 -25.31 -22.98 -8.72
N LEU A 367 -25.70 -21.84 -8.16
CA LEU A 367 -24.82 -20.89 -7.49
C LEU A 367 -25.07 -21.07 -5.99
N ASP A 368 -24.04 -21.47 -5.27
CA ASP A 368 -24.07 -21.86 -3.85
C ASP A 368 -23.15 -20.89 -3.11
N ALA A 369 -23.74 -19.80 -2.62
CA ALA A 369 -23.00 -18.68 -2.05
C ALA A 369 -23.05 -18.71 -0.53
N THR A 370 -22.26 -17.85 0.09
CA THR A 370 -22.32 -17.63 1.53
C THR A 370 -22.18 -16.14 1.82
N VAL A 371 -23.19 -15.57 2.48
CA VAL A 371 -23.17 -14.19 2.96
C VAL A 371 -23.20 -14.18 4.48
N ILE A 372 -22.20 -13.55 5.09
CA ILE A 372 -22.07 -13.46 6.55
C ILE A 372 -22.00 -12.00 6.97
N ASP A 373 -22.91 -11.62 7.85
CA ASP A 373 -23.01 -10.29 8.43
C ASP A 373 -23.63 -10.35 9.85
N GLU A 374 -23.40 -9.32 10.66
CA GLU A 374 -23.98 -9.19 12.01
C GLU A 374 -25.42 -8.63 11.96
N GLU A 375 -25.77 -7.95 10.86
CA GLU A 375 -27.06 -7.35 10.58
C GLU A 375 -27.81 -8.13 9.49
N ALA A 376 -29.05 -7.71 9.21
CA ALA A 376 -29.87 -8.35 8.19
C ALA A 376 -29.46 -7.86 6.80
N THR A 377 -29.14 -8.79 5.90
CA THR A 377 -28.66 -8.46 4.55
C THR A 377 -29.70 -8.70 3.47
N THR A 378 -29.54 -7.98 2.36
CA THR A 378 -30.20 -8.20 1.07
C THR A 378 -29.13 -8.60 0.06
N VAL A 379 -29.49 -9.40 -0.95
CA VAL A 379 -28.54 -9.88 -1.96
C VAL A 379 -29.06 -9.64 -3.37
N GLN A 380 -28.15 -9.47 -4.32
CA GLN A 380 -28.45 -9.34 -5.73
C GLN A 380 -27.35 -9.98 -6.58
N TRP A 381 -27.68 -11.04 -7.30
CA TRP A 381 -26.88 -11.60 -8.37
C TRP A 381 -27.03 -10.81 -9.67
N SER A 382 -25.93 -10.63 -10.40
CA SER A 382 -25.92 -10.00 -11.72
C SER A 382 -24.88 -10.63 -12.66
N VAL A 383 -25.07 -10.45 -13.96
CA VAL A 383 -24.11 -10.87 -15.00
C VAL A 383 -23.18 -9.67 -15.28
N VAL A 384 -21.91 -9.79 -14.93
CA VAL A 384 -20.88 -8.76 -15.20
C VAL A 384 -20.39 -8.87 -16.64
N SER A 385 -20.11 -10.09 -17.09
CA SER A 385 -19.74 -10.35 -18.49
C SER A 385 -20.19 -11.73 -18.94
N GLU A 386 -20.47 -11.85 -20.24
CA GLU A 386 -20.88 -13.09 -20.90
C GLU A 386 -20.49 -13.06 -22.37
N PRO A 387 -20.39 -14.20 -23.07
CA PRO A 387 -19.90 -14.26 -24.44
C PRO A 387 -20.79 -13.50 -25.44
N ASN A 388 -22.10 -13.54 -25.21
CA ASN A 388 -23.10 -12.75 -25.94
C ASN A 388 -24.21 -12.38 -24.96
N GLU A 389 -24.83 -11.21 -25.15
CA GLU A 389 -25.90 -10.72 -24.28
C GLU A 389 -27.10 -11.69 -24.20
N GLY A 390 -27.54 -11.99 -22.98
CA GLY A 390 -28.69 -12.84 -22.68
C GLY A 390 -28.41 -14.34 -22.70
N MET A 391 -27.14 -14.76 -22.68
CA MET A 391 -26.77 -16.18 -22.71
C MET A 391 -26.58 -16.77 -21.32
N ALA A 392 -26.46 -15.95 -20.28
CA ALA A 392 -26.61 -16.28 -18.87
C ALA A 392 -27.94 -15.77 -18.33
N VAL A 393 -28.73 -16.66 -17.73
CA VAL A 393 -30.02 -16.32 -17.10
C VAL A 393 -30.02 -16.85 -15.68
N ILE A 394 -29.98 -15.93 -14.71
CA ILE A 394 -30.12 -16.23 -13.28
C ILE A 394 -31.61 -16.36 -12.95
N GLU A 395 -31.99 -17.43 -12.25
CA GLU A 395 -33.40 -17.76 -11.96
C GLU A 395 -34.03 -16.78 -10.97
N ASP A 396 -33.46 -16.64 -9.77
CA ASP A 396 -33.81 -15.61 -8.80
C ASP A 396 -32.54 -14.88 -8.38
N GLY A 397 -32.41 -13.63 -8.81
CA GLY A 397 -31.25 -12.82 -8.45
C GLY A 397 -31.25 -12.36 -7.00
N ASN A 398 -32.36 -12.43 -6.27
CA ASN A 398 -32.46 -11.96 -4.88
C ASN A 398 -32.33 -13.09 -3.85
N ALA A 399 -32.04 -14.30 -4.30
CA ALA A 399 -31.75 -15.43 -3.44
C ALA A 399 -30.22 -15.61 -3.34
N GLU A 400 -29.72 -15.85 -2.12
CA GLU A 400 -28.30 -16.15 -1.87
C GLU A 400 -27.89 -17.37 -2.70
N ASP A 401 -28.61 -18.48 -2.52
CA ASP A 401 -28.49 -19.67 -3.36
C ASP A 401 -29.52 -19.66 -4.49
N THR A 402 -29.04 -19.77 -5.73
CA THR A 402 -29.88 -19.70 -6.93
C THR A 402 -29.37 -20.63 -8.03
N SER A 403 -29.94 -20.53 -9.23
CA SER A 403 -29.47 -21.27 -10.40
C SER A 403 -29.21 -20.34 -11.58
N VAL A 404 -28.26 -20.72 -12.44
CA VAL A 404 -27.94 -20.02 -13.68
C VAL A 404 -28.02 -20.96 -14.87
N ALA A 405 -28.69 -20.53 -15.93
CA ALA A 405 -28.74 -21.22 -17.22
C ALA A 405 -27.80 -20.53 -18.22
N LEU A 406 -26.88 -21.31 -18.79
CA LEU A 406 -25.84 -20.88 -19.73
C LEU A 406 -26.08 -21.51 -21.10
N SER A 407 -25.96 -20.75 -22.19
CA SER A 407 -26.32 -21.21 -23.54
C SER A 407 -25.31 -20.90 -24.65
N ALA A 408 -24.14 -20.36 -24.30
CA ALA A 408 -23.01 -20.15 -25.22
C ALA A 408 -21.71 -20.75 -24.66
N LEU A 409 -20.76 -20.96 -25.56
CA LEU A 409 -19.38 -21.29 -25.19
C LEU A 409 -18.63 -20.02 -24.82
N GLY A 410 -17.69 -20.14 -23.88
CA GLY A 410 -16.84 -19.04 -23.44
C GLY A 410 -16.93 -18.79 -21.94
N GLU A 411 -16.38 -17.66 -21.53
CA GLU A 411 -16.30 -17.22 -20.14
C GLU A 411 -17.51 -16.38 -19.74
N TYR A 412 -17.99 -16.60 -18.53
CA TYR A 412 -19.02 -15.84 -17.86
C TYR A 412 -18.49 -15.36 -16.51
N ILE A 413 -18.71 -14.09 -16.18
CA ILE A 413 -18.41 -13.54 -14.86
C ILE A 413 -19.72 -13.08 -14.24
N LEU A 414 -20.08 -13.68 -13.10
CA LEU A 414 -21.27 -13.34 -12.34
C LEU A 414 -20.85 -12.73 -11.01
N GLU A 415 -21.59 -11.74 -10.52
CA GLU A 415 -21.31 -11.07 -9.25
C GLU A 415 -22.51 -11.21 -8.32
N LEU A 416 -22.24 -11.56 -7.06
CA LEU A 416 -23.18 -11.44 -5.95
C LEU A 416 -22.82 -10.20 -5.15
N VAL A 417 -23.77 -9.27 -5.02
CA VAL A 417 -23.65 -8.12 -4.12
C VAL A 417 -24.58 -8.35 -2.93
N ALA A 418 -24.07 -8.20 -1.71
CA ALA A 418 -24.88 -8.16 -0.50
C ALA A 418 -24.83 -6.77 0.14
N SER A 419 -25.95 -6.32 0.71
CA SER A 419 -26.05 -5.04 1.43
C SER A 419 -26.80 -5.21 2.74
N ASP A 420 -26.23 -4.67 3.82
CA ASP A 420 -26.86 -4.53 5.15
C ASP A 420 -27.70 -3.24 5.27
N GLY A 421 -27.70 -2.40 4.23
CA GLY A 421 -28.41 -1.11 4.18
C GLY A 421 -27.51 0.11 4.39
N GLU A 422 -26.29 -0.05 4.89
CA GLU A 422 -25.28 1.01 5.02
C GLU A 422 -24.05 0.74 4.15
N TYR A 423 -23.55 -0.49 4.16
CA TYR A 423 -22.42 -0.96 3.38
C TYR A 423 -22.82 -2.11 2.44
N THR A 424 -21.92 -2.40 1.50
CA THR A 424 -22.06 -3.48 0.54
C THR A 424 -20.79 -4.30 0.50
N GLY A 425 -20.92 -5.62 0.44
CA GLY A 425 -19.86 -6.51 0.00
C GLY A 425 -20.23 -7.16 -1.32
N SER A 426 -19.24 -7.57 -2.09
CA SER A 426 -19.47 -8.37 -3.28
C SER A 426 -18.37 -9.39 -3.50
N ASP A 427 -18.71 -10.41 -4.27
CA ASP A 427 -17.76 -11.39 -4.77
C ASP A 427 -18.21 -11.88 -6.15
N THR A 428 -17.27 -12.40 -6.92
CA THR A 428 -17.50 -12.87 -8.29
C THR A 428 -17.18 -14.34 -8.45
N VAL A 429 -17.95 -15.01 -9.30
CA VAL A 429 -17.64 -16.37 -9.78
C VAL A 429 -17.42 -16.36 -11.28
N THR A 430 -16.34 -17.01 -11.72
CA THR A 430 -16.02 -17.20 -13.13
C THR A 430 -16.46 -18.58 -13.59
N ILE A 431 -17.25 -18.64 -14.67
CA ILE A 431 -17.72 -19.89 -15.26
C ILE A 431 -17.20 -20.02 -16.70
N ASN A 432 -16.35 -21.01 -16.95
CA ASN A 432 -15.84 -21.35 -18.27
C ASN A 432 -16.65 -22.50 -18.89
N VAL A 433 -17.33 -22.22 -20.01
CA VAL A 433 -18.21 -23.17 -20.70
C VAL A 433 -17.56 -23.69 -21.99
N TYR A 434 -17.31 -25.00 -22.02
CA TYR A 434 -16.67 -25.71 -23.13
C TYR A 434 -17.66 -26.49 -23.99
N ASN A 435 -17.22 -26.94 -25.16
CA ASN A 435 -18.07 -27.64 -26.11
C ASN A 435 -18.43 -29.05 -25.64
N ASN A 436 -17.56 -29.68 -24.85
CA ASN A 436 -17.78 -31.02 -24.31
C ASN A 436 -17.00 -31.21 -23.00
N SER A 437 -17.30 -32.32 -22.31
CA SER A 437 -16.69 -32.65 -21.03
C SER A 437 -15.17 -32.89 -21.11
N CYS A 438 -14.64 -33.32 -22.26
CA CYS A 438 -13.20 -33.55 -22.40
C CYS A 438 -12.43 -32.24 -22.49
N GLU A 439 -12.93 -31.27 -23.26
CA GLU A 439 -12.36 -29.91 -23.30
C GLU A 439 -12.41 -29.25 -21.92
N ALA A 440 -13.53 -29.37 -21.21
CA ALA A 440 -13.64 -28.86 -19.83
C ALA A 440 -12.66 -29.55 -18.87
N ALA A 441 -12.46 -30.86 -18.98
CA ALA A 441 -11.48 -31.56 -18.14
C ALA A 441 -10.05 -31.07 -18.43
N LYS A 442 -9.71 -30.87 -19.71
CA LYS A 442 -8.39 -30.42 -20.14
C LYS A 442 -8.04 -28.98 -19.73
N SER A 443 -9.05 -28.15 -19.46
CA SER A 443 -8.80 -26.78 -19.00
C SER A 443 -8.42 -26.68 -17.54
N LEU A 444 -8.60 -27.74 -16.76
CA LEU A 444 -8.28 -27.73 -15.34
C LEU A 444 -6.75 -27.74 -15.14
N PRO A 445 -6.24 -26.98 -14.17
CA PRO A 445 -4.80 -26.84 -13.93
C PRO A 445 -4.12 -28.16 -13.51
N ASP A 446 -4.88 -29.09 -12.94
CA ASP A 446 -4.44 -30.40 -12.47
C ASP A 446 -4.75 -31.54 -13.45
N TYR A 447 -5.18 -31.23 -14.68
CA TYR A 447 -5.45 -32.25 -15.69
C TYR A 447 -4.20 -33.07 -16.04
N ILE A 448 -4.30 -34.38 -15.86
CA ILE A 448 -3.27 -35.34 -16.27
C ILE A 448 -3.85 -36.20 -17.40
N PRO A 449 -3.25 -36.19 -18.60
CA PRO A 449 -3.67 -37.08 -19.69
C PRO A 449 -3.63 -38.54 -19.26
N ILE A 450 -4.67 -39.30 -19.61
CA ILE A 450 -4.72 -40.73 -19.29
C ILE A 450 -3.67 -41.45 -20.16
N VAL A 451 -2.82 -42.25 -19.52
CA VAL A 451 -1.86 -43.07 -20.26
C VAL A 451 -2.62 -44.04 -21.17
N GLY A 452 -2.40 -43.92 -22.49
CA GLY A 452 -3.04 -44.76 -23.49
C GLY A 452 -4.21 -44.11 -24.23
N ASP A 453 -4.64 -42.91 -23.85
CA ASP A 453 -5.51 -42.07 -24.67
C ASP A 453 -4.65 -41.48 -25.80
N LEU A 454 -4.63 -42.16 -26.95
CA LEU A 454 -3.74 -41.85 -28.06
C LEU A 454 -4.34 -40.81 -29.01
N ASN A 455 -5.66 -40.68 -29.03
CA ASN A 455 -6.36 -39.69 -29.85
C ASN A 455 -6.68 -38.39 -29.08
N GLY A 456 -6.50 -38.39 -27.76
CA GLY A 456 -6.77 -37.27 -26.88
C GLY A 456 -8.25 -36.97 -26.71
N ASP A 457 -9.15 -37.96 -26.71
CA ASP A 457 -10.60 -37.76 -26.54
C ASP A 457 -11.08 -37.92 -25.08
N CYS A 458 -10.12 -38.01 -24.15
CA CYS A 458 -10.30 -38.23 -22.72
C CYS A 458 -10.89 -39.60 -22.36
N LYS A 459 -10.79 -40.58 -23.27
CA LYS A 459 -11.14 -41.98 -23.03
C LYS A 459 -10.01 -42.87 -23.50
N VAL A 460 -10.04 -44.12 -23.03
CA VAL A 460 -9.19 -45.18 -23.57
C VAL A 460 -10.13 -46.26 -24.05
N ASP A 461 -10.28 -46.40 -25.37
CA ASP A 461 -11.21 -47.33 -25.97
C ASP A 461 -10.65 -48.05 -27.22
N ASP A 462 -11.53 -48.72 -27.97
CA ASP A 462 -11.15 -49.50 -29.15
C ASP A 462 -10.52 -48.63 -30.26
N LEU A 463 -10.79 -47.32 -30.29
CA LEU A 463 -10.15 -46.39 -31.23
C LEU A 463 -8.68 -46.17 -30.87
N ASP A 464 -8.37 -46.05 -29.58
CA ASP A 464 -6.98 -45.97 -29.11
C ASP A 464 -6.24 -47.28 -29.38
N MET A 465 -6.90 -48.41 -29.14
CA MET A 465 -6.33 -49.73 -29.47
C MET A 465 -6.04 -49.83 -30.96
N ALA A 466 -6.96 -49.40 -31.82
CA ALA A 466 -6.75 -49.42 -33.27
C ALA A 466 -5.59 -48.50 -33.70
N LEU A 467 -5.44 -47.32 -33.08
CA LEU A 467 -4.29 -46.43 -33.31
C LEU A 467 -2.98 -47.06 -32.86
N LEU A 468 -2.99 -47.74 -31.72
CA LEU A 468 -1.84 -48.49 -31.23
C LEU A 468 -1.49 -49.63 -32.19
N GLU A 469 -2.47 -50.43 -32.60
CA GLU A 469 -2.32 -51.54 -33.55
C GLU A 469 -1.82 -51.06 -34.92
N GLU A 470 -2.33 -49.94 -35.43
CA GLU A 470 -1.90 -49.34 -36.69
C GLU A 470 -0.42 -48.94 -36.65
N ASN A 471 0.04 -48.44 -35.51
CA ASN A 471 1.42 -47.98 -35.32
C ASN A 471 2.32 -49.05 -34.66
N TRP A 472 1.77 -50.23 -34.39
CA TRP A 472 2.48 -51.31 -33.71
C TRP A 472 3.69 -51.76 -34.52
N LEU A 473 4.86 -51.76 -33.88
CA LEU A 473 6.16 -52.08 -34.49
C LEU A 473 6.62 -51.14 -35.62
N LYS A 474 5.95 -50.01 -35.87
CA LYS A 474 6.54 -48.98 -36.73
C LYS A 474 7.80 -48.44 -36.07
N ASP A 475 8.87 -48.36 -36.85
CA ASP A 475 10.18 -47.87 -36.43
C ASP A 475 10.52 -46.62 -37.23
N ASN A 476 10.70 -45.49 -36.53
CA ASN A 476 11.10 -44.21 -37.10
C ASN A 476 12.59 -43.90 -36.85
N SER A 477 13.38 -44.91 -36.46
CA SER A 477 14.83 -44.80 -36.33
C SER A 477 15.47 -44.38 -37.65
N LEU A 478 16.41 -43.45 -37.58
CA LEU A 478 17.26 -43.11 -38.71
C LEU A 478 18.01 -44.37 -39.15
N THR A 479 17.86 -44.73 -40.42
CA THR A 479 18.51 -45.92 -40.99
C THR A 479 19.85 -45.59 -41.65
N ASP A 480 20.17 -44.30 -41.83
CA ASP A 480 21.42 -43.83 -42.40
C ASP A 480 22.43 -43.45 -41.33
N ASP A 481 23.70 -43.85 -41.52
CA ASP A 481 24.80 -43.52 -40.61
C ASP A 481 25.03 -41.99 -40.48
N TRP A 482 24.58 -41.20 -41.47
CA TRP A 482 24.74 -39.74 -41.53
C TRP A 482 23.47 -39.07 -42.09
N TYR A 483 22.53 -38.71 -41.22
CA TYR A 483 21.37 -37.91 -41.59
C TYR A 483 21.73 -36.42 -41.67
N LYS A 484 21.62 -35.81 -42.84
CA LYS A 484 21.86 -34.37 -43.03
C LYS A 484 20.54 -33.61 -42.84
N ILE A 485 20.58 -32.60 -41.98
CA ILE A 485 19.49 -31.65 -41.78
C ILE A 485 19.75 -30.47 -42.72
N GLU A 486 18.81 -30.16 -43.62
CA GLU A 486 18.82 -28.94 -44.44
C GLU A 486 18.17 -27.76 -43.72
#